data_AF-A0A510V9K1-F1
#
_entry.id   AF-A0A510V9K1-F1
#
_cell.length_a   1.000
_cell.length_b   1.000
_cell.length_c   1.000
_cell.angle_alpha   90.00
_cell.angle_beta   90.00
_cell.angle_gamma   90.00
#
_symmetry.space_group_name_H-M   'P 1'
#
loop_
_entity.id
_entity.type
_entity.pdbx_description
1 polymer ?
#
loop_
_entity_poly.entity_id
_entity_poly.type
_entity_poly.pdbx_seq_one_letter_code
_entity_poly.pdbx_strand_id
1 'polypeptide(L)'
;MSGIPAGQYTLRAAEVSGEHLYDAAFWDGTASTSQYVGFTVADGAALTGVDLVLADATGVRVLVTDEAGNPLPSIQYGMQVYRPEEDDWYGLQRGPNLTDETGHLWENTVVGSTYKLCVSDDYYQDDWYQPGVRHGDACVGGGTTYDDAATFTVTEQTRRQEVVVTLPVVGQSLRPVEPFVTGSTAVGGTLTAETGTWKPAGVALSYQWVTWVDNERVLLPAGTGATFTPTADLVGKSLNVEVTGTLAGYRTATMQAWAGEVGTTAPTISQPLTLAGTAAVGQTLTATYGTITPPDDYPMFQWLVDGFPVGWTTSEKTFTLTAEHIGTRITARMTSYGDGGGVLHTSATSAVVQSGVPLTAPTPTISGKATVGQVLTAVPGSWAPAPVTLKYQWYRSGTKITGATTGTYTLTTADQGKTLTVHVIGSKPGYATVDKASAKTAVVGGLLTAPTPTISGTVRVGQKLTATPGTWGPAPVTLAYQWYRAGTRITGATASTYTLTTADLGKTLTVHVIGSKTGYTTVDKASAKTAAVAGLLTTATPTVSGTLKVGSTLTAKPGTWGPAPVTLAYQWYRAGVAISGATSPTYKLVAADKGTGIKVKVTGTKTGYTTVARTSAQTATIG
;
A
#
# COMPACT_ATOMS: atom_id res chain seq x y z
N MET A 1 7.84 1.62 -50.52
CA MET A 1 8.47 1.52 -49.18
C MET A 1 9.98 1.69 -49.34
N SER A 2 10.69 2.36 -48.41
CA SER A 2 12.16 2.52 -48.45
C SER A 2 12.83 1.93 -47.20
N GLY A 3 14.07 1.44 -47.33
CA GLY A 3 14.85 0.88 -46.22
C GLY A 3 14.54 -0.58 -45.85
N ILE A 4 13.91 -1.34 -46.76
CA ILE A 4 13.68 -2.78 -46.56
C ILE A 4 15.02 -3.53 -46.80
N PRO A 5 15.49 -4.37 -45.86
CA PRO A 5 16.70 -5.16 -46.05
C PRO A 5 16.62 -6.10 -47.25
N ALA A 6 17.78 -6.55 -47.75
CA ALA A 6 17.79 -7.57 -48.80
C ALA A 6 17.23 -8.90 -48.28
N GLY A 7 16.35 -9.55 -49.04
CA GLY A 7 15.71 -10.80 -48.60
C GLY A 7 14.49 -11.22 -49.42
N GLN A 8 13.88 -12.34 -49.01
CA GLN A 8 12.59 -12.81 -49.56
C GLN A 8 11.43 -12.18 -48.78
N TYR A 9 10.47 -11.63 -49.49
CA TYR A 9 9.32 -10.96 -48.90
C TYR A 9 8.03 -11.37 -49.62
N THR A 10 6.91 -11.24 -48.91
CA THR A 10 5.56 -11.26 -49.45
C THR A 10 4.90 -9.94 -49.07
N LEU A 11 4.12 -9.35 -49.98
CA LEU A 11 3.34 -8.16 -49.69
C LEU A 11 1.87 -8.53 -49.75
N ARG A 12 1.11 -8.16 -48.71
CA ARG A 12 -0.33 -8.39 -48.61
C ARG A 12 -1.02 -7.06 -48.38
N ALA A 13 -2.04 -6.76 -49.17
CA ALA A 13 -3.03 -5.74 -48.85
C ALA A 13 -4.29 -6.46 -48.38
N ALA A 14 -4.79 -6.07 -47.23
CA ALA A 14 -6.03 -6.57 -46.67
C ALA A 14 -6.79 -5.39 -46.08
N GLU A 15 -8.11 -5.49 -46.12
CA GLU A 15 -8.98 -4.59 -45.40
C GLU A 15 -8.80 -4.76 -43.88
N VAL A 16 -8.87 -3.65 -43.14
CA VAL A 16 -8.74 -3.63 -41.67
C VAL A 16 -9.98 -3.10 -40.96
N SER A 17 -11.00 -2.62 -41.70
CA SER A 17 -12.24 -2.06 -41.13
C SER A 17 -13.16 -3.11 -40.52
N GLY A 18 -12.98 -4.40 -40.86
CA GLY A 18 -13.88 -5.47 -40.40
C GLY A 18 -15.24 -5.48 -41.11
N GLU A 19 -15.39 -4.70 -42.19
CA GLU A 19 -16.60 -4.68 -43.01
C GLU A 19 -16.60 -5.79 -44.07
N HIS A 20 -15.43 -6.39 -44.31
CA HIS A 20 -15.24 -7.51 -45.24
C HIS A 20 -15.75 -7.19 -46.65
N LEU A 21 -15.52 -5.97 -47.11
CA LEU A 21 -15.86 -5.49 -48.44
C LEU A 21 -14.94 -6.07 -49.52
N TYR A 22 -13.69 -6.38 -49.16
CA TYR A 22 -12.65 -6.78 -50.11
C TYR A 22 -11.83 -7.99 -49.65
N ASP A 23 -11.57 -8.91 -50.58
CA ASP A 23 -10.65 -10.02 -50.36
C ASP A 23 -9.21 -9.52 -50.30
N ALA A 24 -8.40 -10.12 -49.41
CA ALA A 24 -6.99 -9.78 -49.34
C ALA A 24 -6.27 -10.12 -50.64
N ALA A 25 -5.54 -9.16 -51.20
CA ALA A 25 -4.65 -9.38 -52.33
C ALA A 25 -3.20 -9.57 -51.86
N PHE A 26 -2.52 -10.51 -52.49
CA PHE A 26 -1.09 -10.72 -52.29
C PHE A 26 -0.37 -10.28 -53.56
N TRP A 27 0.77 -9.60 -53.39
CA TRP A 27 1.60 -9.20 -54.51
C TRP A 27 2.50 -10.37 -54.90
N ASP A 28 2.48 -10.75 -56.18
CA ASP A 28 3.26 -11.86 -56.74
C ASP A 28 4.41 -11.42 -57.66
N GLY A 29 4.74 -10.12 -57.67
CA GLY A 29 5.76 -9.57 -58.55
C GLY A 29 5.22 -8.97 -59.85
N THR A 30 3.94 -9.20 -60.18
CA THR A 30 3.25 -8.48 -61.26
C THR A 30 2.20 -7.53 -60.65
N ALA A 31 1.99 -6.37 -61.25
CA ALA A 31 1.15 -5.32 -60.66
C ALA A 31 -0.37 -5.62 -60.70
N SER A 32 -0.82 -6.86 -60.92
CA SER A 32 -2.24 -7.12 -61.24
C SER A 32 -2.83 -8.49 -60.87
N THR A 33 -2.16 -9.39 -60.14
CA THR A 33 -2.72 -10.74 -59.86
C THR A 33 -2.75 -11.11 -58.37
N SER A 34 -3.73 -11.94 -57.99
CA SER A 34 -4.06 -12.31 -56.60
C SER A 34 -3.45 -13.65 -56.15
N GLN A 35 -2.18 -13.91 -56.48
CA GLN A 35 -1.51 -15.16 -56.12
C GLN A 35 -0.51 -14.99 -54.97
N TYR A 36 -0.38 -16.03 -54.13
CA TYR A 36 0.56 -16.04 -53.02
C TYR A 36 1.95 -16.47 -53.49
N VAL A 37 2.76 -15.51 -53.97
CA VAL A 37 4.14 -15.76 -54.43
C VAL A 37 5.10 -14.78 -53.76
N GLY A 38 6.20 -15.29 -53.19
CA GLY A 38 7.26 -14.47 -52.62
C GLY A 38 8.14 -13.83 -53.69
N PHE A 39 8.75 -12.69 -53.38
CA PHE A 39 9.68 -11.97 -54.25
C PHE A 39 10.96 -11.58 -53.50
N THR A 40 12.03 -11.32 -54.26
CA THR A 40 13.33 -10.95 -53.69
C THR A 40 13.54 -9.44 -53.74
N VAL A 41 13.89 -8.84 -52.60
CA VAL A 41 14.38 -7.45 -52.51
C VAL A 41 15.90 -7.46 -52.52
N ALA A 42 16.51 -6.75 -53.46
CA ALA A 42 17.96 -6.54 -53.50
C ALA A 42 18.36 -5.40 -52.54
N ASP A 43 19.63 -5.40 -52.11
CA ASP A 43 20.13 -4.40 -51.17
C ASP A 43 20.04 -2.97 -51.76
N GLY A 44 19.49 -2.03 -50.97
CA GLY A 44 19.25 -0.65 -51.38
C GLY A 44 18.10 -0.43 -52.38
N ALA A 45 17.30 -1.46 -52.73
CA ALA A 45 16.19 -1.32 -53.66
C ALA A 45 15.00 -0.56 -53.05
N ALA A 46 14.32 0.25 -53.88
CA ALA A 46 13.06 0.91 -53.53
C ALA A 46 11.91 0.27 -54.33
N LEU A 47 10.88 -0.19 -53.62
CA LEU A 47 9.63 -0.67 -54.21
C LEU A 47 8.68 0.50 -54.41
N THR A 48 8.40 0.83 -55.67
CA THR A 48 7.50 1.91 -56.12
C THR A 48 6.55 1.40 -57.22
N GLY A 49 5.41 2.05 -57.43
CA GLY A 49 4.45 1.68 -58.49
C GLY A 49 3.73 0.34 -58.28
N VAL A 50 3.54 -0.07 -57.01
CA VAL A 50 2.77 -1.27 -56.68
C VAL A 50 1.31 -0.87 -56.48
N ASP A 51 0.48 -1.25 -57.45
CA ASP A 51 -0.97 -1.13 -57.36
C ASP A 51 -1.55 -2.50 -56.99
N LEU A 52 -2.30 -2.56 -55.89
CA LEU A 52 -3.06 -3.75 -55.51
C LEU A 52 -4.54 -3.41 -55.64
N VAL A 53 -5.20 -4.04 -56.61
CA VAL A 53 -6.66 -3.96 -56.76
C VAL A 53 -7.24 -5.12 -55.98
N LEU A 54 -7.87 -4.82 -54.85
CA LEU A 54 -8.55 -5.84 -54.06
C LEU A 54 -9.81 -6.29 -54.80
N ALA A 55 -10.00 -7.61 -54.89
CA ALA A 55 -11.25 -8.16 -55.40
C ALA A 55 -12.36 -7.91 -54.38
N ASP A 56 -13.57 -7.77 -54.89
CA ASP A 56 -14.76 -7.73 -54.05
C ASP A 56 -14.91 -9.06 -53.30
N ALA A 57 -15.00 -9.01 -51.97
CA ALA A 57 -15.22 -10.22 -51.19
C ALA A 57 -16.58 -10.85 -51.52
N THR A 58 -16.66 -12.18 -51.47
CA THR A 58 -17.93 -12.93 -51.59
C THR A 58 -18.27 -13.57 -50.25
N GLY A 59 -19.32 -13.10 -49.60
CA GLY A 59 -19.70 -13.53 -48.27
C GLY A 59 -21.01 -12.92 -47.79
N VAL A 60 -21.46 -13.42 -46.65
CA VAL A 60 -22.62 -12.90 -45.93
C VAL A 60 -22.14 -12.25 -44.64
N ARG A 61 -22.52 -10.98 -44.45
CA ARG A 61 -22.42 -10.30 -43.17
C ARG A 61 -23.74 -10.48 -42.45
N VAL A 62 -23.74 -10.97 -41.23
CA VAL A 62 -24.97 -11.06 -40.43
C VAL A 62 -24.84 -10.16 -39.23
N LEU A 63 -25.83 -9.27 -39.05
CA LEU A 63 -26.05 -8.53 -37.82
C LEU A 63 -27.14 -9.24 -37.02
N VAL A 64 -26.79 -9.71 -35.82
CA VAL A 64 -27.76 -10.28 -34.89
C VAL A 64 -28.22 -9.21 -33.91
N THR A 65 -29.54 -9.03 -33.78
CA THR A 65 -30.13 -8.05 -32.88
C THR A 65 -31.20 -8.65 -31.98
N ASP A 66 -31.54 -7.94 -30.90
CA ASP A 66 -32.81 -8.13 -30.20
C ASP A 66 -33.98 -7.44 -30.95
N GLU A 67 -35.20 -7.62 -30.43
CA GLU A 67 -36.43 -7.00 -30.98
C GLU A 67 -36.44 -5.46 -30.89
N ALA A 68 -35.59 -4.87 -30.04
CA ALA A 68 -35.40 -3.43 -29.95
C ALA A 68 -34.34 -2.91 -30.95
N GLY A 69 -33.70 -3.81 -31.70
CA GLY A 69 -32.64 -3.49 -32.66
C GLY A 69 -31.26 -3.33 -32.04
N ASN A 70 -31.07 -3.71 -30.78
CA ASN A 70 -29.75 -3.68 -30.15
C ASN A 70 -28.91 -4.86 -30.64
N PRO A 71 -27.63 -4.65 -31.00
CA PRO A 71 -26.76 -5.74 -31.43
C PRO A 71 -26.49 -6.73 -30.29
N LEU A 72 -26.44 -8.02 -30.62
CA LEU A 72 -26.23 -9.10 -29.66
C LEU A 72 -24.84 -9.75 -29.85
N PRO A 73 -23.90 -9.53 -28.92
CA PRO A 73 -22.58 -10.14 -28.98
C PRO A 73 -22.58 -11.58 -28.45
N SER A 74 -21.57 -12.37 -28.83
CA SER A 74 -21.39 -13.76 -28.36
C SER A 74 -22.54 -14.71 -28.69
N ILE A 75 -23.31 -14.41 -29.74
CA ILE A 75 -24.34 -15.31 -30.26
C ILE A 75 -23.67 -16.33 -31.17
N GLN A 76 -23.93 -17.61 -30.92
CA GLN A 76 -23.42 -18.67 -31.77
C GLN A 76 -24.15 -18.68 -33.11
N TYR A 77 -23.45 -19.02 -34.18
CA TYR A 77 -24.04 -19.25 -35.48
C TYR A 77 -23.48 -20.52 -36.12
N GLY A 78 -24.25 -21.06 -37.04
CA GLY A 78 -23.78 -22.09 -37.96
C GLY A 78 -24.34 -21.85 -39.35
N MET A 79 -23.55 -22.21 -40.36
CA MET A 79 -23.97 -22.15 -41.76
C MET A 79 -23.82 -23.53 -42.40
N GLN A 80 -24.85 -23.95 -43.14
CA GLN A 80 -24.85 -25.15 -43.96
C GLN A 80 -24.85 -24.77 -45.44
N VAL A 81 -24.11 -25.52 -46.25
CA VAL A 81 -24.11 -25.42 -47.71
C VAL A 81 -24.76 -26.65 -48.31
N TYR A 82 -25.61 -26.43 -49.30
CA TYR A 82 -26.25 -27.51 -50.05
C TYR A 82 -25.29 -28.08 -51.09
N ARG A 83 -25.12 -29.41 -51.10
CA ARG A 83 -24.31 -30.14 -52.09
C ARG A 83 -25.21 -30.93 -53.04
N PRO A 84 -25.44 -30.43 -54.27
CA PRO A 84 -26.36 -31.07 -55.21
C PRO A 84 -25.91 -32.47 -55.65
N GLU A 85 -24.61 -32.76 -55.59
CA GLU A 85 -24.04 -34.08 -55.92
C GLU A 85 -24.42 -35.20 -54.93
N GLU A 86 -24.72 -34.83 -53.68
CA GLU A 86 -25.02 -35.76 -52.58
C GLU A 86 -26.47 -35.62 -52.09
N ASP A 87 -27.21 -34.63 -52.61
CA ASP A 87 -28.58 -34.28 -52.18
C ASP A 87 -28.68 -34.02 -50.67
N ASP A 88 -27.63 -33.41 -50.09
CA ASP A 88 -27.48 -33.25 -48.64
C ASP A 88 -26.89 -31.88 -48.25
N TRP A 89 -27.06 -31.52 -46.97
CA TRP A 89 -26.59 -30.29 -46.35
C TRP A 89 -25.35 -30.53 -45.52
N TYR A 90 -24.31 -29.74 -45.77
CA TYR A 90 -23.06 -29.85 -45.04
C TYR A 90 -22.79 -28.62 -44.19
N GLY A 91 -22.61 -28.85 -42.89
CA GLY A 91 -22.12 -27.82 -41.97
C GLY A 91 -20.70 -27.40 -42.30
N LEU A 92 -20.43 -26.10 -42.28
CA LEU A 92 -19.07 -25.59 -42.39
C LEU A 92 -18.35 -25.81 -41.06
N GLN A 93 -17.40 -26.75 -41.01
CA GLN A 93 -16.63 -27.03 -39.79
C GLN A 93 -15.63 -25.91 -39.48
N ARG A 94 -16.02 -25.01 -38.59
CA ARG A 94 -15.14 -24.05 -37.90
C ARG A 94 -15.42 -24.11 -36.40
N GLY A 95 -14.56 -23.51 -35.59
CA GLY A 95 -14.69 -23.48 -34.12
C GLY A 95 -15.99 -22.80 -33.66
N PRO A 96 -16.14 -22.43 -32.37
CA PRO A 96 -17.30 -21.69 -31.94
C PRO A 96 -17.38 -20.38 -32.73
N ASN A 97 -18.36 -20.34 -33.62
CA ASN A 97 -18.62 -19.28 -34.58
C ASN A 97 -19.54 -18.28 -33.87
N LEU A 98 -18.97 -17.18 -33.36
CA LEU A 98 -19.67 -16.21 -32.52
C LEU A 98 -19.79 -14.83 -33.19
N THR A 99 -20.85 -14.10 -32.87
CA THR A 99 -20.90 -12.67 -33.17
C THR A 99 -19.90 -11.88 -32.32
N ASP A 100 -19.34 -10.82 -32.92
CA ASP A 100 -18.45 -9.88 -32.25
C ASP A 100 -19.19 -8.93 -31.29
N GLU A 101 -18.47 -8.01 -30.64
CA GLU A 101 -19.03 -7.03 -29.70
C GLU A 101 -20.11 -6.13 -30.30
N THR A 102 -20.14 -6.01 -31.63
CA THR A 102 -21.12 -5.22 -32.39
C THR A 102 -22.26 -6.06 -32.94
N GLY A 103 -22.36 -7.34 -32.54
CA GLY A 103 -23.37 -8.28 -32.98
C GLY A 103 -23.20 -8.77 -34.41
N HIS A 104 -22.03 -8.51 -35.03
CA HIS A 104 -21.77 -8.93 -36.40
C HIS A 104 -21.00 -10.24 -36.46
N LEU A 105 -21.24 -10.99 -37.52
CA LEU A 105 -20.41 -12.09 -37.98
C LEU A 105 -20.23 -11.99 -39.50
N TRP A 106 -19.16 -12.59 -40.00
CA TRP A 106 -18.90 -12.69 -41.44
C TRP A 106 -18.58 -14.14 -41.81
N GLU A 107 -19.22 -14.63 -42.86
CA GLU A 107 -18.90 -15.93 -43.46
C GLU A 107 -18.68 -15.82 -44.96
N ASN A 108 -17.64 -16.51 -45.43
CA ASN A 108 -17.34 -16.56 -46.86
C ASN A 108 -18.33 -17.48 -47.57
N THR A 109 -18.79 -17.07 -48.75
CA THR A 109 -19.73 -17.82 -49.57
C THR A 109 -19.23 -17.96 -51.01
N VAL A 110 -19.90 -18.76 -51.82
CA VAL A 110 -19.56 -18.98 -53.23
C VAL A 110 -20.76 -18.66 -54.10
N VAL A 111 -20.55 -17.82 -55.12
CA VAL A 111 -21.57 -17.52 -56.13
C VAL A 111 -22.06 -18.82 -56.79
N GLY A 112 -23.39 -18.98 -56.85
CA GLY A 112 -24.07 -20.17 -57.35
C GLY A 112 -24.38 -21.24 -56.30
N SER A 113 -23.81 -21.14 -55.09
CA SER A 113 -24.10 -22.07 -53.99
C SER A 113 -25.29 -21.62 -53.15
N THR A 114 -25.97 -22.59 -52.52
CA THR A 114 -27.16 -22.35 -51.69
C THR A 114 -26.86 -22.67 -50.23
N TYR A 115 -27.30 -21.81 -49.32
CA TYR A 115 -26.97 -21.85 -47.90
C TYR A 115 -28.20 -21.77 -47.00
N LYS A 116 -28.04 -22.26 -45.77
CA LYS A 116 -28.90 -22.01 -44.60
C LYS A 116 -28.03 -21.48 -43.46
N LEU A 117 -28.51 -20.50 -42.71
CA LEU A 117 -27.80 -19.94 -41.57
C LEU A 117 -28.75 -19.80 -40.40
N CYS A 118 -28.34 -20.32 -39.25
CA CYS A 118 -29.06 -20.18 -37.99
C CYS A 118 -28.13 -19.61 -36.92
N VAL A 119 -28.71 -18.82 -36.03
CA VAL A 119 -28.03 -18.24 -34.88
C VAL A 119 -28.77 -18.66 -33.59
N SER A 120 -28.00 -18.95 -32.55
CA SER A 120 -28.46 -19.55 -31.30
C SER A 120 -27.79 -18.86 -30.12
N ASP A 121 -28.60 -18.56 -29.10
CA ASP A 121 -28.13 -17.98 -27.84
C ASP A 121 -27.83 -19.09 -26.81
N ASP A 122 -27.03 -20.08 -27.16
CA ASP A 122 -26.72 -21.26 -26.33
C ASP A 122 -25.25 -21.30 -25.86
N TYR A 123 -24.40 -20.42 -26.37
CA TYR A 123 -22.96 -20.44 -26.12
C TYR A 123 -22.52 -19.57 -24.94
N TYR A 124 -21.95 -20.21 -23.92
CA TYR A 124 -21.37 -19.54 -22.76
C TYR A 124 -20.13 -20.30 -22.28
N GLN A 125 -18.93 -19.72 -22.47
CA GLN A 125 -17.66 -20.34 -22.08
C GLN A 125 -17.37 -20.28 -20.57
N ASP A 126 -18.11 -19.46 -19.81
CA ASP A 126 -17.79 -19.17 -18.41
C ASP A 126 -18.99 -19.45 -17.49
N ASP A 127 -18.82 -20.40 -16.56
CA ASP A 127 -19.78 -20.76 -15.50
C ASP A 127 -20.15 -19.58 -14.57
N TRP A 128 -19.43 -18.46 -14.66
CA TRP A 128 -19.60 -17.26 -13.83
C TRP A 128 -20.35 -16.13 -14.54
N TYR A 129 -20.49 -16.17 -15.86
CA TYR A 129 -21.17 -15.15 -16.64
C TYR A 129 -22.54 -15.65 -17.08
N GLN A 130 -23.58 -15.00 -16.57
CA GLN A 130 -24.95 -15.24 -17.01
C GLN A 130 -25.55 -13.93 -17.47
N PRO A 131 -25.95 -13.80 -18.74
CA PRO A 131 -26.64 -12.60 -19.17
C PRO A 131 -27.99 -12.51 -18.46
N GLY A 132 -28.38 -11.29 -18.10
CA GLY A 132 -29.69 -11.04 -17.51
C GLY A 132 -30.81 -11.53 -18.44
N VAL A 133 -30.70 -11.24 -19.73
CA VAL A 133 -31.70 -11.57 -20.75
C VAL A 133 -31.18 -12.68 -21.67
N ARG A 134 -32.06 -13.62 -22.02
CA ARG A 134 -31.82 -14.71 -22.96
C ARG A 134 -32.72 -14.57 -24.18
N HIS A 135 -32.17 -14.95 -25.31
CA HIS A 135 -32.80 -14.86 -26.62
C HIS A 135 -33.14 -16.23 -27.18
N GLY A 136 -34.15 -16.30 -28.04
CA GLY A 136 -34.50 -17.51 -28.77
C GLY A 136 -33.52 -17.75 -29.91
N ASP A 137 -33.68 -18.88 -30.58
CA ASP A 137 -32.89 -19.22 -31.76
C ASP A 137 -33.64 -18.72 -33.00
N ALA A 138 -32.92 -18.34 -34.06
CA ALA A 138 -33.55 -17.94 -35.32
C ALA A 138 -32.65 -18.23 -36.52
N CYS A 139 -33.28 -18.43 -37.67
CA CYS A 139 -32.59 -18.63 -38.93
C CYS A 139 -32.86 -17.49 -39.91
N VAL A 140 -31.91 -17.29 -40.83
CA VAL A 140 -32.04 -16.33 -41.93
C VAL A 140 -33.28 -16.68 -42.76
N GLY A 141 -34.16 -15.71 -42.94
CA GLY A 141 -35.42 -15.88 -43.67
C GLY A 141 -36.54 -16.58 -42.90
N GLY A 142 -36.38 -16.81 -41.60
CA GLY A 142 -37.38 -17.39 -40.71
C GLY A 142 -37.06 -18.83 -40.28
N GLY A 143 -37.82 -19.32 -39.31
CA GLY A 143 -37.58 -20.61 -38.66
C GLY A 143 -36.62 -20.52 -37.48
N THR A 144 -36.44 -21.64 -36.77
CA THR A 144 -35.59 -21.73 -35.56
C THR A 144 -34.60 -22.89 -35.62
N THR A 145 -34.64 -23.70 -36.67
CA THR A 145 -33.83 -24.89 -36.91
C THR A 145 -33.39 -24.94 -38.36
N TYR A 146 -32.44 -25.81 -38.71
CA TYR A 146 -32.07 -25.99 -40.11
C TYR A 146 -33.19 -26.62 -40.96
N ASP A 147 -34.13 -27.35 -40.37
CA ASP A 147 -35.22 -27.99 -41.10
C ASP A 147 -36.24 -26.97 -41.62
N ASP A 148 -36.52 -25.92 -40.83
CA ASP A 148 -37.45 -24.85 -41.16
C ASP A 148 -36.75 -23.55 -41.63
N ALA A 149 -35.41 -23.52 -41.66
CA ALA A 149 -34.63 -22.39 -42.18
C ALA A 149 -34.89 -22.17 -43.68
N ALA A 150 -35.11 -20.91 -44.06
CA ALA A 150 -35.14 -20.54 -45.46
C ALA A 150 -33.75 -20.69 -46.10
N THR A 151 -33.74 -21.12 -47.36
CA THR A 151 -32.52 -21.21 -48.16
C THR A 151 -32.27 -19.91 -48.91
N PHE A 152 -31.01 -19.51 -49.04
CA PHE A 152 -30.63 -18.42 -49.93
C PHE A 152 -29.50 -18.83 -50.87
N THR A 153 -29.63 -18.51 -52.15
CA THR A 153 -28.60 -18.75 -53.17
C THR A 153 -27.80 -17.48 -53.37
N VAL A 154 -26.48 -17.59 -53.33
CA VAL A 154 -25.58 -16.46 -53.56
C VAL A 154 -25.47 -16.21 -55.05
N THR A 155 -25.70 -14.97 -55.46
CA THR A 155 -25.61 -14.51 -56.86
C THR A 155 -24.56 -13.39 -56.94
N GLU A 156 -24.15 -13.01 -58.15
CA GLU A 156 -23.27 -11.84 -58.33
C GLU A 156 -23.82 -10.55 -57.71
N GLN A 157 -25.15 -10.41 -57.64
CA GLN A 157 -25.80 -9.25 -57.03
C GLN A 157 -25.86 -9.34 -55.50
N THR A 158 -25.93 -10.55 -54.95
CA THR A 158 -26.07 -10.81 -53.50
C THR A 158 -24.78 -11.27 -52.83
N ARG A 159 -23.66 -11.27 -53.56
CA ARG A 159 -22.34 -11.70 -53.08
C ARG A 159 -21.77 -10.90 -51.89
N ARG A 160 -22.35 -9.73 -51.59
CA ARG A 160 -22.05 -8.88 -50.42
C ARG A 160 -23.34 -8.40 -49.77
N GLN A 161 -24.15 -9.35 -49.33
CA GLN A 161 -25.39 -9.03 -48.63
C GLN A 161 -25.13 -8.91 -47.13
N GLU A 162 -25.74 -7.91 -46.53
CA GLU A 162 -25.92 -7.83 -45.09
C GLU A 162 -27.32 -8.35 -44.75
N VAL A 163 -27.39 -9.26 -43.79
CA VAL A 163 -28.63 -9.85 -43.31
C VAL A 163 -28.79 -9.53 -41.84
N VAL A 164 -29.97 -9.06 -41.45
CA VAL A 164 -30.31 -8.85 -40.04
C VAL A 164 -31.10 -10.05 -39.56
N VAL A 165 -30.65 -10.67 -38.46
CA VAL A 165 -31.39 -11.73 -37.77
C VAL A 165 -31.79 -11.22 -36.39
N THR A 166 -33.08 -11.14 -36.16
CA THR A 166 -33.64 -10.65 -34.89
C THR A 166 -34.01 -11.84 -34.01
N LEU A 167 -33.47 -11.88 -32.78
CA LEU A 167 -33.78 -12.91 -31.81
C LEU A 167 -34.82 -12.42 -30.77
N PRO A 168 -35.93 -13.16 -30.57
CA PRO A 168 -36.93 -12.81 -29.58
C PRO A 168 -36.39 -12.99 -28.16
N VAL A 169 -36.84 -12.17 -27.21
CA VAL A 169 -36.53 -12.40 -25.79
C VAL A 169 -37.36 -13.57 -25.28
N VAL A 170 -36.69 -14.62 -24.78
CA VAL A 170 -37.35 -15.84 -24.27
C VAL A 170 -37.34 -15.94 -22.75
N GLY A 171 -36.67 -15.01 -22.07
CA GLY A 171 -36.71 -14.88 -20.62
C GLY A 171 -35.38 -14.46 -20.03
N GLN A 172 -35.26 -14.55 -18.72
CA GLN A 172 -34.01 -14.36 -17.99
C GLN A 172 -33.20 -15.67 -17.94
N SER A 173 -31.89 -15.58 -17.70
CA SER A 173 -31.06 -16.79 -17.56
C SER A 173 -31.30 -17.47 -16.21
N LEU A 174 -31.45 -18.80 -16.24
CA LEU A 174 -31.33 -19.63 -15.04
C LEU A 174 -29.85 -19.83 -14.69
N ARG A 175 -29.58 -20.04 -13.40
CA ARG A 175 -28.31 -20.57 -12.90
C ARG A 175 -28.46 -22.03 -12.53
N PRO A 176 -28.27 -22.94 -13.49
CA PRO A 176 -28.33 -24.35 -13.20
C PRO A 176 -27.15 -24.78 -12.32
N VAL A 177 -27.36 -25.85 -11.59
CA VAL A 177 -26.28 -26.59 -10.90
C VAL A 177 -26.13 -27.92 -11.62
N GLU A 178 -24.89 -28.23 -11.99
CA GLU A 178 -24.54 -29.49 -12.62
C GLU A 178 -24.99 -30.68 -11.73
N PRO A 179 -25.79 -31.62 -12.27
CA PRO A 179 -26.21 -32.79 -11.53
C PRO A 179 -24.99 -33.66 -11.18
N PHE A 180 -25.01 -34.29 -10.02
CA PHE A 180 -24.00 -35.25 -9.62
C PHE A 180 -24.66 -36.57 -9.27
N VAL A 181 -24.37 -37.63 -10.04
CA VAL A 181 -25.08 -38.89 -9.91
C VAL A 181 -24.36 -39.79 -8.91
N THR A 182 -24.98 -40.07 -7.76
CA THR A 182 -24.46 -41.03 -6.78
C THR A 182 -25.23 -42.35 -6.83
N GLY A 183 -24.67 -43.41 -6.25
CA GLY A 183 -25.30 -44.72 -6.19
C GLY A 183 -24.56 -45.80 -6.98
N SER A 184 -25.30 -46.80 -7.49
CA SER A 184 -24.73 -47.97 -8.17
C SER A 184 -25.34 -48.22 -9.54
N THR A 185 -24.48 -48.40 -10.54
CA THR A 185 -24.84 -48.79 -11.92
C THR A 185 -25.08 -50.29 -12.08
N ALA A 186 -24.94 -51.10 -11.02
CA ALA A 186 -25.27 -52.51 -11.07
C ALA A 186 -26.77 -52.72 -11.34
N VAL A 187 -27.12 -53.84 -11.99
CA VAL A 187 -28.53 -54.20 -12.23
C VAL A 187 -29.25 -54.33 -10.88
N GLY A 188 -30.38 -53.63 -10.75
CA GLY A 188 -31.15 -53.53 -9.50
C GLY A 188 -30.57 -52.55 -8.47
N GLY A 189 -29.43 -51.91 -8.76
CA GLY A 189 -28.89 -50.80 -7.98
C GLY A 189 -29.76 -49.55 -8.08
N THR A 190 -29.52 -48.55 -7.23
CA THR A 190 -30.21 -47.27 -7.31
C THR A 190 -29.21 -46.18 -7.61
N LEU A 191 -29.46 -45.41 -8.67
CA LEU A 191 -28.77 -44.17 -9.01
C LEU A 191 -29.64 -42.99 -8.57
N THR A 192 -29.00 -41.92 -8.07
CA THR A 192 -29.66 -40.70 -7.60
C THR A 192 -28.96 -39.48 -8.17
N ALA A 193 -29.72 -38.58 -8.82
CA ALA A 193 -29.21 -37.33 -9.35
C ALA A 193 -29.27 -36.21 -8.29
N GLU A 194 -28.11 -35.78 -7.78
CA GLU A 194 -27.98 -34.67 -6.84
C GLU A 194 -27.86 -33.34 -7.61
N THR A 195 -28.92 -32.53 -7.61
CA THR A 195 -29.03 -31.34 -8.47
C THR A 195 -28.78 -30.01 -7.76
N GLY A 196 -28.50 -30.02 -6.46
CA GLY A 196 -28.36 -28.79 -5.67
C GLY A 196 -29.58 -27.87 -5.75
N THR A 197 -29.38 -26.57 -5.62
CA THR A 197 -30.44 -25.56 -5.74
C THR A 197 -30.14 -24.62 -6.89
N TRP A 198 -30.87 -24.77 -7.99
CA TRP A 198 -30.79 -23.86 -9.13
C TRP A 198 -31.25 -22.46 -8.71
N LYS A 199 -30.71 -21.42 -9.37
CA LYS A 199 -31.12 -20.01 -9.11
C LYS A 199 -31.90 -19.43 -10.30
N PRO A 200 -32.84 -18.50 -10.03
CA PRO A 200 -33.27 -18.04 -8.69
C PRO A 200 -34.06 -19.12 -7.93
N ALA A 201 -34.42 -18.86 -6.67
CA ALA A 201 -35.21 -19.81 -5.90
C ALA A 201 -36.59 -20.04 -6.57
N GLY A 202 -37.10 -21.27 -6.52
CA GLY A 202 -38.41 -21.64 -7.08
C GLY A 202 -38.38 -22.33 -8.45
N VAL A 203 -37.19 -22.60 -9.00
CA VAL A 203 -37.04 -23.41 -10.23
C VAL A 203 -37.56 -24.83 -10.01
N ALA A 204 -38.47 -25.26 -10.87
CA ALA A 204 -38.98 -26.63 -10.89
C ALA A 204 -38.06 -27.50 -11.75
N LEU A 205 -37.65 -28.66 -11.23
CA LEU A 205 -36.77 -29.60 -11.92
C LEU A 205 -37.56 -30.82 -12.43
N SER A 206 -37.35 -31.17 -13.69
CA SER A 206 -37.73 -32.45 -14.28
C SER A 206 -36.49 -33.27 -14.64
N TYR A 207 -36.66 -34.59 -14.70
CA TYR A 207 -35.57 -35.53 -14.93
C TYR A 207 -35.92 -36.42 -16.11
N GLN A 208 -34.90 -36.76 -16.90
CA GLN A 208 -34.99 -37.77 -17.94
C GLN A 208 -33.70 -38.55 -18.00
N TRP A 209 -33.75 -39.84 -17.66
CA TRP A 209 -32.63 -40.74 -17.85
C TRP A 209 -32.57 -41.18 -19.31
N VAL A 210 -31.36 -41.20 -19.85
CA VAL A 210 -31.09 -41.50 -21.25
C VAL A 210 -29.91 -42.45 -21.34
N THR A 211 -29.82 -43.12 -22.48
CA THR A 211 -28.65 -43.88 -22.88
C THR A 211 -28.26 -43.51 -24.31
N TRP A 212 -27.09 -43.94 -24.75
CA TRP A 212 -26.55 -43.63 -26.07
C TRP A 212 -26.29 -44.93 -26.82
N VAL A 213 -26.80 -45.03 -28.05
CA VAL A 213 -26.63 -46.19 -28.95
C VAL A 213 -26.21 -45.63 -30.30
N ASP A 214 -25.04 -46.04 -30.82
CA ASP A 214 -24.51 -45.54 -32.10
C ASP A 214 -24.47 -44.00 -32.22
N ASN A 215 -24.12 -43.32 -31.11
CA ASN A 215 -24.18 -41.87 -30.93
C ASN A 215 -25.58 -41.24 -31.00
N GLU A 216 -26.64 -42.03 -31.04
CA GLU A 216 -28.02 -41.56 -30.92
C GLU A 216 -28.50 -41.58 -29.47
N ARG A 217 -29.16 -40.50 -29.08
CA ARG A 217 -29.77 -40.33 -27.76
C ARG A 217 -31.05 -41.14 -27.68
N VAL A 218 -31.12 -42.07 -26.72
CA VAL A 218 -32.28 -42.93 -26.47
C VAL A 218 -32.89 -42.64 -25.10
N LEU A 219 -34.18 -42.30 -25.08
CA LEU A 219 -34.93 -42.07 -23.85
C LEU A 219 -35.18 -43.37 -23.09
N LEU A 220 -35.05 -43.34 -21.77
CA LEU A 220 -35.49 -44.42 -20.89
C LEU A 220 -36.88 -44.08 -20.32
N PRO A 221 -37.97 -44.72 -20.78
CA PRO A 221 -39.34 -44.28 -20.46
C PRO A 221 -39.67 -44.30 -18.97
N ALA A 222 -39.09 -45.23 -18.21
CA ALA A 222 -39.26 -45.33 -16.77
C ALA A 222 -38.36 -44.38 -15.97
N GLY A 223 -37.50 -43.62 -16.63
CA GLY A 223 -36.50 -42.76 -16.03
C GLY A 223 -36.91 -41.29 -15.95
N THR A 224 -38.07 -40.97 -15.37
CA THR A 224 -38.56 -39.58 -15.26
C THR A 224 -38.36 -38.95 -13.88
N GLY A 225 -37.76 -39.70 -12.95
CA GLY A 225 -37.50 -39.26 -11.57
C GLY A 225 -36.04 -38.92 -11.31
N ALA A 226 -35.79 -38.31 -10.15
CA ALA A 226 -34.44 -38.04 -9.65
C ALA A 226 -33.62 -39.33 -9.38
N THR A 227 -34.30 -40.47 -9.27
CA THR A 227 -33.68 -41.79 -9.08
C THR A 227 -33.99 -42.70 -10.27
N PHE A 228 -33.05 -43.60 -10.58
CA PHE A 228 -33.23 -44.64 -11.58
C PHE A 228 -32.66 -45.98 -11.11
N THR A 229 -33.31 -47.07 -11.51
CA THR A 229 -32.88 -48.44 -11.20
C THR A 229 -32.47 -49.13 -12.49
N PRO A 230 -31.16 -49.40 -12.71
CA PRO A 230 -30.70 -50.07 -13.92
C PRO A 230 -31.28 -51.49 -14.06
N THR A 231 -31.70 -51.84 -15.28
CA THR A 231 -32.27 -53.14 -15.64
C THR A 231 -31.29 -53.96 -16.48
N ALA A 232 -31.54 -55.26 -16.60
CA ALA A 232 -30.61 -56.19 -17.26
C ALA A 232 -30.42 -55.92 -18.77
N ASP A 233 -31.42 -55.35 -19.45
CA ASP A 233 -31.37 -54.96 -20.86
C ASP A 233 -30.52 -53.70 -21.13
N LEU A 234 -30.04 -53.05 -20.08
CA LEU A 234 -29.15 -51.89 -20.15
C LEU A 234 -27.69 -52.24 -19.94
N VAL A 235 -27.34 -53.50 -19.63
CA VAL A 235 -25.95 -53.93 -19.43
C VAL A 235 -25.08 -53.56 -20.63
N GLY A 236 -23.92 -52.96 -20.37
CA GLY A 236 -22.99 -52.45 -21.39
C GLY A 236 -23.36 -51.08 -21.97
N LYS A 237 -24.46 -50.47 -21.51
CA LYS A 237 -24.88 -49.14 -21.97
C LYS A 237 -24.46 -48.07 -20.97
N SER A 238 -24.04 -46.92 -21.50
CA SER A 238 -23.75 -45.72 -20.73
C SER A 238 -25.06 -45.03 -20.31
N LEU A 239 -25.18 -44.67 -19.04
CA LEU A 239 -26.33 -43.94 -18.51
C LEU A 239 -25.99 -42.48 -18.24
N ASN A 240 -26.91 -41.61 -18.60
CA ASN A 240 -26.88 -40.20 -18.26
C ASN A 240 -28.25 -39.77 -17.72
N VAL A 241 -28.26 -38.74 -16.89
CA VAL A 241 -29.48 -38.03 -16.49
C VAL A 241 -29.45 -36.64 -17.08
N GLU A 242 -30.54 -36.24 -17.70
CA GLU A 242 -30.82 -34.87 -18.08
C GLU A 242 -31.75 -34.26 -17.04
N VAL A 243 -31.37 -33.10 -16.53
CA VAL A 243 -32.13 -32.34 -15.54
C VAL A 243 -32.49 -31.01 -16.16
N THR A 244 -33.79 -30.78 -16.30
CA THR A 244 -34.33 -29.57 -16.93
C THR A 244 -35.00 -28.71 -15.87
N GLY A 245 -34.54 -27.47 -15.76
CA GLY A 245 -35.11 -26.47 -14.86
C GLY A 245 -36.02 -25.51 -15.59
N THR A 246 -37.20 -25.28 -15.02
CA THR A 246 -38.22 -24.37 -15.57
C THR A 246 -38.66 -23.36 -14.50
N LEU A 247 -38.81 -22.12 -14.91
CA LEU A 247 -39.37 -21.05 -14.09
C LEU A 247 -40.01 -19.99 -15.00
N ALA A 248 -41.19 -19.52 -14.63
CA ALA A 248 -41.90 -18.52 -15.42
C ALA A 248 -41.05 -17.24 -15.59
N GLY A 249 -40.93 -16.75 -16.83
CA GLY A 249 -40.09 -15.59 -17.17
C GLY A 249 -38.61 -15.89 -17.34
N TYR A 250 -38.19 -17.16 -17.27
CA TYR A 250 -36.82 -17.61 -17.49
C TYR A 250 -36.74 -18.58 -18.66
N ARG A 251 -35.63 -18.54 -19.40
CA ARG A 251 -35.31 -19.56 -20.41
C ARG A 251 -35.01 -20.87 -19.69
N THR A 252 -35.68 -21.95 -20.11
CA THR A 252 -35.40 -23.30 -19.63
C THR A 252 -33.91 -23.63 -19.82
N ALA A 253 -33.31 -24.27 -18.82
CA ALA A 253 -31.95 -24.78 -18.90
C ALA A 253 -31.96 -26.29 -18.65
N THR A 254 -31.14 -27.02 -19.39
CA THR A 254 -30.95 -28.46 -19.21
C THR A 254 -29.49 -28.74 -18.94
N MET A 255 -29.21 -29.51 -17.89
CA MET A 255 -27.88 -30.02 -17.59
C MET A 255 -27.89 -31.53 -17.69
N GLN A 256 -26.78 -32.09 -18.15
CA GLN A 256 -26.61 -33.52 -18.24
C GLN A 256 -25.50 -33.96 -17.27
N ALA A 257 -25.68 -35.11 -16.65
CA ALA A 257 -24.63 -35.76 -15.86
C ALA A 257 -24.51 -37.23 -16.23
N TRP A 258 -23.27 -37.70 -16.34
CA TRP A 258 -22.98 -39.10 -16.58
C TRP A 258 -23.03 -39.89 -15.28
N ALA A 259 -23.62 -41.08 -15.35
CA ALA A 259 -23.83 -41.96 -14.20
C ALA A 259 -22.90 -43.18 -14.18
N GLY A 260 -22.25 -43.49 -15.30
CA GLY A 260 -21.46 -44.72 -15.50
C GLY A 260 -22.13 -45.71 -16.46
N GLU A 261 -21.44 -46.81 -16.72
CA GLU A 261 -21.92 -47.90 -17.57
C GLU A 261 -22.56 -49.03 -16.74
N VAL A 262 -23.70 -49.55 -17.19
CA VAL A 262 -24.46 -50.57 -16.46
C VAL A 262 -23.75 -51.93 -16.50
N GLY A 263 -23.69 -52.59 -15.34
CA GLY A 263 -23.07 -53.92 -15.21
C GLY A 263 -21.55 -53.88 -14.99
N THR A 264 -20.96 -52.69 -14.94
CA THR A 264 -19.57 -52.48 -14.54
C THR A 264 -19.45 -52.49 -13.01
N THR A 265 -18.25 -52.81 -12.50
CA THR A 265 -17.98 -52.76 -11.06
C THR A 265 -17.38 -51.42 -10.69
N ALA A 266 -18.15 -50.56 -10.02
CA ALA A 266 -17.64 -49.29 -9.50
C ALA A 266 -16.60 -49.52 -8.38
N PRO A 267 -15.61 -48.63 -8.24
CA PRO A 267 -14.76 -48.62 -7.05
C PRO A 267 -15.59 -48.48 -5.76
N THR A 268 -15.09 -49.03 -4.67
CA THR A 268 -15.71 -48.92 -3.34
C THR A 268 -14.81 -48.13 -2.40
N ILE A 269 -15.41 -47.44 -1.42
CA ILE A 269 -14.68 -46.77 -0.34
C ILE A 269 -15.00 -47.42 1.00
N SER A 270 -13.96 -47.71 1.78
CA SER A 270 -14.11 -48.31 3.12
C SER A 270 -14.70 -47.36 4.16
N GLN A 271 -14.67 -46.04 3.91
CA GLN A 271 -15.34 -45.02 4.71
C GLN A 271 -15.86 -43.92 3.79
N PRO A 272 -17.04 -43.35 4.07
CA PRO A 272 -17.63 -42.30 3.24
C PRO A 272 -16.76 -41.04 3.24
N LEU A 273 -16.93 -40.22 2.20
CA LEU A 273 -16.33 -38.89 2.16
C LEU A 273 -16.88 -38.02 3.30
N THR A 274 -15.98 -37.33 3.97
CA THR A 274 -16.27 -36.39 5.06
C THR A 274 -15.41 -35.14 4.88
N LEU A 275 -15.84 -34.02 5.46
CA LEU A 275 -15.05 -32.79 5.52
C LEU A 275 -14.56 -32.58 6.96
N ALA A 276 -13.26 -32.77 7.18
CA ALA A 276 -12.60 -32.46 8.44
C ALA A 276 -12.26 -30.96 8.51
N GLY A 277 -12.25 -30.40 9.73
CA GLY A 277 -11.97 -28.99 9.99
C GLY A 277 -13.19 -28.23 10.53
N THR A 278 -12.96 -26.99 10.99
CA THR A 278 -14.04 -26.13 11.48
C THR A 278 -14.54 -25.25 10.34
N ALA A 279 -15.86 -25.21 10.12
CA ALA A 279 -16.51 -24.33 9.15
C ALA A 279 -16.52 -22.87 9.66
N ALA A 280 -15.35 -22.24 9.71
CA ALA A 280 -15.17 -20.86 10.11
C ALA A 280 -14.11 -20.18 9.24
N VAL A 281 -14.27 -18.89 8.99
CA VAL A 281 -13.34 -18.16 8.12
C VAL A 281 -11.89 -18.23 8.63
N GLY A 282 -10.95 -18.38 7.70
CA GLY A 282 -9.52 -18.53 7.99
C GLY A 282 -9.11 -19.93 8.40
N GLN A 283 -10.05 -20.88 8.44
CA GLN A 283 -9.80 -22.31 8.57
C GLN A 283 -9.76 -22.98 7.21
N THR A 284 -9.23 -24.20 7.18
CA THR A 284 -9.20 -25.06 6.01
C THR A 284 -10.08 -26.28 6.26
N LEU A 285 -10.96 -26.59 5.30
CA LEU A 285 -11.66 -27.86 5.25
C LEU A 285 -10.81 -28.85 4.47
N THR A 286 -10.76 -30.10 4.92
CA THR A 286 -10.01 -31.18 4.27
C THR A 286 -10.94 -32.35 3.99
N ALA A 287 -11.00 -32.76 2.73
CA ALA A 287 -11.69 -33.96 2.28
C ALA A 287 -10.99 -35.21 2.82
N THR A 288 -11.72 -36.00 3.60
CA THR A 288 -11.24 -37.25 4.22
C THR A 288 -12.15 -38.41 3.85
N TYR A 289 -11.57 -39.54 3.45
CA TYR A 289 -12.28 -40.75 3.01
C TYR A 289 -11.42 -41.99 3.28
N GLY A 290 -12.03 -43.17 3.26
CA GLY A 290 -11.32 -44.44 3.45
C GLY A 290 -10.58 -44.90 2.19
N THR A 291 -9.90 -46.05 2.28
CA THR A 291 -9.26 -46.70 1.12
C THR A 291 -10.27 -46.96 0.00
N ILE A 292 -9.91 -46.55 -1.23
CA ILE A 292 -10.63 -46.87 -2.47
C ILE A 292 -10.17 -48.25 -2.96
N THR A 293 -11.10 -49.10 -3.40
CA THR A 293 -10.80 -50.45 -3.96
C THR A 293 -11.52 -50.64 -5.30
N PRO A 294 -10.81 -50.96 -6.40
CA PRO A 294 -9.34 -51.05 -6.50
C PRO A 294 -8.66 -49.69 -6.20
N PRO A 295 -7.36 -49.67 -5.81
CA PRO A 295 -6.68 -48.42 -5.50
C PRO A 295 -6.70 -47.45 -6.67
N ASP A 296 -7.13 -46.22 -6.41
CA ASP A 296 -7.06 -45.08 -7.32
C ASP A 296 -6.13 -44.03 -6.69
N ASP A 297 -5.03 -43.74 -7.37
CA ASP A 297 -4.02 -42.79 -6.90
C ASP A 297 -4.47 -41.32 -7.09
N TYR A 298 -5.48 -41.07 -7.93
CA TYR A 298 -5.88 -39.72 -8.34
C TYR A 298 -7.40 -39.49 -8.37
N PRO A 299 -8.13 -39.68 -7.25
CA PRO A 299 -9.52 -39.27 -7.17
C PRO A 299 -9.62 -37.74 -7.34
N MET A 300 -10.55 -37.31 -8.18
CA MET A 300 -10.75 -35.91 -8.54
C MET A 300 -11.81 -35.27 -7.65
N PHE A 301 -11.59 -34.03 -7.23
CA PHE A 301 -12.47 -33.22 -6.39
C PHE A 301 -13.01 -32.02 -7.15
N GLN A 302 -14.30 -31.75 -7.00
CA GLN A 302 -14.91 -30.48 -7.36
C GLN A 302 -15.40 -29.81 -6.08
N TRP A 303 -14.96 -28.58 -5.82
CA TRP A 303 -15.37 -27.80 -4.66
C TRP A 303 -16.49 -26.85 -5.04
N LEU A 304 -17.54 -26.82 -4.21
CA LEU A 304 -18.74 -26.02 -4.45
C LEU A 304 -19.05 -25.13 -3.25
N VAL A 305 -19.48 -23.90 -3.52
CA VAL A 305 -20.03 -22.95 -2.54
C VAL A 305 -21.52 -22.82 -2.80
N ASP A 306 -22.35 -23.20 -1.82
CA ASP A 306 -23.81 -23.27 -1.94
C ASP A 306 -24.32 -24.01 -3.19
N GLY A 307 -23.59 -25.06 -3.58
CA GLY A 307 -23.92 -25.91 -4.72
C GLY A 307 -23.38 -25.42 -6.07
N PHE A 308 -22.63 -24.31 -6.12
CA PHE A 308 -21.98 -23.83 -7.34
C PHE A 308 -20.48 -24.12 -7.33
N PRO A 309 -19.90 -24.70 -8.40
CA PRO A 309 -18.46 -24.89 -8.51
C PRO A 309 -17.69 -23.57 -8.37
N VAL A 310 -16.58 -23.59 -7.64
CA VAL A 310 -15.66 -22.44 -7.49
C VAL A 310 -14.30 -22.66 -8.17
N GLY A 311 -14.26 -23.61 -9.09
CA GLY A 311 -13.11 -23.94 -9.92
C GLY A 311 -13.30 -25.26 -10.65
N TRP A 312 -12.35 -25.56 -11.52
CA TRP A 312 -12.28 -26.85 -12.21
C TRP A 312 -12.05 -28.00 -11.23
N THR A 313 -12.27 -29.22 -11.71
CA THR A 313 -11.91 -30.42 -10.96
C THR A 313 -10.41 -30.44 -10.67
N THR A 314 -10.04 -30.90 -9.48
CA THR A 314 -8.68 -30.83 -8.95
C THR A 314 -8.35 -32.05 -8.10
N SER A 315 -7.07 -32.40 -7.98
CA SER A 315 -6.60 -33.39 -6.99
C SER A 315 -6.44 -32.79 -5.58
N GLU A 316 -6.65 -31.48 -5.42
CA GLU A 316 -6.54 -30.77 -4.15
C GLU A 316 -7.67 -31.15 -3.18
N LYS A 317 -7.27 -31.78 -2.06
CA LYS A 317 -8.18 -32.25 -1.01
C LYS A 317 -8.53 -31.18 0.01
N THR A 318 -8.11 -29.93 -0.19
CA THR A 318 -8.30 -28.85 0.79
C THR A 318 -9.00 -27.65 0.20
N PHE A 319 -9.80 -26.99 1.05
CA PHE A 319 -10.51 -25.77 0.71
C PHE A 319 -10.38 -24.74 1.82
N THR A 320 -9.81 -23.57 1.51
CA THR A 320 -9.59 -22.51 2.49
C THR A 320 -10.79 -21.56 2.55
N LEU A 321 -11.31 -21.34 3.75
CA LEU A 321 -12.49 -20.51 3.98
C LEU A 321 -12.13 -19.02 4.05
N THR A 322 -12.73 -18.20 3.20
CA THR A 322 -12.58 -16.74 3.17
C THR A 322 -13.83 -16.05 3.70
N ALA A 323 -13.76 -14.73 3.87
CA ALA A 323 -14.88 -13.94 4.41
C ALA A 323 -16.10 -13.96 3.48
N GLU A 324 -15.91 -14.20 2.19
CA GLU A 324 -16.96 -14.32 1.18
C GLU A 324 -17.82 -15.56 1.37
N HIS A 325 -17.29 -16.58 2.07
CA HIS A 325 -18.02 -17.82 2.34
C HIS A 325 -18.90 -17.73 3.60
N ILE A 326 -18.93 -16.62 4.35
CA ILE A 326 -19.77 -16.53 5.55
C ILE A 326 -21.24 -16.74 5.19
N GLY A 327 -21.92 -17.63 5.92
CA GLY A 327 -23.32 -17.96 5.70
C GLY A 327 -23.58 -19.01 4.61
N THR A 328 -22.54 -19.45 3.89
CA THR A 328 -22.65 -20.50 2.87
C THR A 328 -22.29 -21.87 3.42
N ARG A 329 -22.57 -22.93 2.65
CA ARG A 329 -22.03 -24.28 2.87
C ARG A 329 -21.03 -24.65 1.78
N ILE A 330 -19.98 -25.36 2.16
CA ILE A 330 -19.00 -25.91 1.22
C ILE A 330 -19.30 -27.38 0.99
N THR A 331 -19.35 -27.80 -0.27
CA THR A 331 -19.48 -29.20 -0.66
C THR A 331 -18.24 -29.64 -1.42
N ALA A 332 -17.67 -30.79 -1.07
CA ALA A 332 -16.73 -31.51 -1.93
C ALA A 332 -17.48 -32.64 -2.64
N ARG A 333 -17.42 -32.67 -3.97
CA ARG A 333 -17.78 -33.83 -4.79
C ARG A 333 -16.49 -34.55 -5.18
N MET A 334 -16.47 -35.86 -5.04
CA MET A 334 -15.33 -36.71 -5.40
C MET A 334 -15.75 -37.74 -6.44
N THR A 335 -14.95 -37.83 -7.50
CA THR A 335 -15.09 -38.83 -8.56
C THR A 335 -13.83 -39.70 -8.61
N SER A 336 -14.03 -41.02 -8.66
CA SER A 336 -12.98 -42.02 -8.86
C SER A 336 -13.42 -43.01 -9.93
N TYR A 337 -12.51 -43.37 -10.82
CA TYR A 337 -12.79 -44.22 -11.98
C TYR A 337 -12.21 -45.62 -11.75
N GLY A 338 -13.03 -46.64 -12.00
CA GLY A 338 -12.61 -48.03 -12.02
C GLY A 338 -12.42 -48.54 -13.45
N ASP A 339 -11.90 -49.77 -13.56
CA ASP A 339 -11.73 -50.42 -14.85
C ASP A 339 -13.07 -50.61 -15.57
N GLY A 340 -13.06 -50.45 -16.90
CA GLY A 340 -14.21 -50.78 -17.76
C GLY A 340 -15.42 -49.87 -17.62
N GLY A 341 -15.28 -48.63 -17.13
CA GLY A 341 -16.36 -47.64 -17.11
C GLY A 341 -17.18 -47.56 -15.81
N GLY A 342 -16.76 -48.28 -14.76
CA GLY A 342 -17.31 -48.15 -13.42
C GLY A 342 -16.85 -46.85 -12.74
N VAL A 343 -17.75 -46.17 -12.03
CA VAL A 343 -17.45 -44.86 -11.42
C VAL A 343 -17.97 -44.83 -9.99
N LEU A 344 -17.15 -44.29 -9.10
CA LEU A 344 -17.56 -43.93 -7.75
C LEU A 344 -17.75 -42.42 -7.68
N HIS A 345 -18.97 -42.01 -7.37
CA HIS A 345 -19.33 -40.64 -7.02
C HIS A 345 -19.75 -40.56 -5.56
N THR A 346 -19.12 -39.67 -4.80
CA THR A 346 -19.50 -39.39 -3.40
C THR A 346 -19.35 -37.90 -3.12
N SER A 347 -20.17 -37.37 -2.22
CA SER A 347 -20.13 -35.96 -1.83
C SER A 347 -20.14 -35.81 -0.30
N ALA A 348 -19.66 -34.66 0.18
CA ALA A 348 -19.76 -34.27 1.58
C ALA A 348 -19.94 -32.77 1.71
N THR A 349 -20.84 -32.33 2.58
CA THR A 349 -21.17 -30.91 2.78
C THR A 349 -20.85 -30.48 4.21
N SER A 350 -20.26 -29.30 4.35
CA SER A 350 -19.89 -28.71 5.63
C SER A 350 -21.12 -28.17 6.39
N ALA A 351 -20.93 -27.87 7.68
CA ALA A 351 -21.80 -26.92 8.37
C ALA A 351 -21.73 -25.53 7.72
N VAL A 352 -22.69 -24.65 8.05
CA VAL A 352 -22.69 -23.26 7.57
C VAL A 352 -21.46 -22.54 8.09
N VAL A 353 -20.70 -21.92 7.19
CA VAL A 353 -19.47 -21.20 7.52
C VAL A 353 -19.78 -20.00 8.40
N GLN A 354 -19.16 -19.94 9.57
CA GLN A 354 -19.29 -18.87 10.55
C GLN A 354 -18.14 -17.87 10.45
N SER A 355 -18.31 -16.69 11.05
CA SER A 355 -17.18 -15.79 11.30
C SER A 355 -16.14 -16.45 12.22
N GLY A 356 -14.86 -16.14 12.01
CA GLY A 356 -13.78 -16.64 12.88
C GLY A 356 -13.89 -16.09 14.31
N VAL A 357 -13.32 -16.83 15.27
CA VAL A 357 -13.18 -16.42 16.69
C VAL A 357 -12.52 -15.03 16.76
N PRO A 358 -12.86 -14.14 17.72
CA PRO A 358 -12.22 -12.83 17.83
C PRO A 358 -10.71 -12.93 18.05
N LEU A 359 -9.96 -11.92 17.58
CA LEU A 359 -8.54 -11.80 17.91
C LEU A 359 -8.33 -11.71 19.43
N THR A 360 -7.33 -12.43 19.93
CA THR A 360 -6.91 -12.32 21.34
C THR A 360 -5.75 -11.31 21.42
N ALA A 361 -5.89 -10.32 22.30
CA ALA A 361 -4.90 -9.26 22.49
C ALA A 361 -4.87 -8.75 23.93
N PRO A 362 -3.69 -8.44 24.50
CA PRO A 362 -3.57 -7.77 25.79
C PRO A 362 -3.96 -6.28 25.68
N THR A 363 -4.13 -5.63 26.83
CA THR A 363 -4.24 -4.16 26.88
C THR A 363 -2.88 -3.55 26.52
N PRO A 364 -2.80 -2.64 25.52
CA PRO A 364 -1.54 -2.03 25.13
C PRO A 364 -1.02 -1.06 26.19
N THR A 365 0.29 -0.87 26.24
CA THR A 365 0.95 0.11 27.12
C THR A 365 1.58 1.24 26.32
N ILE A 366 1.92 2.34 27.00
CA ILE A 366 2.63 3.48 26.41
C ILE A 366 3.96 3.65 27.15
N SER A 367 5.06 3.69 26.41
CA SER A 367 6.39 4.03 26.93
C SER A 367 6.82 5.42 26.48
N GLY A 368 7.69 6.07 27.27
CA GLY A 368 8.20 7.42 27.00
C GLY A 368 7.86 8.42 28.11
N LYS A 369 8.54 9.57 28.12
CA LYS A 369 8.32 10.62 29.13
C LYS A 369 7.21 11.56 28.69
N ALA A 370 6.21 11.76 29.53
CA ALA A 370 5.10 12.69 29.29
C ALA A 370 5.55 14.15 29.47
N THR A 371 6.29 14.69 28.50
CA THR A 371 6.74 16.08 28.48
C THR A 371 6.67 16.62 27.05
N VAL A 372 6.21 17.86 26.86
CA VAL A 372 6.16 18.51 25.55
C VAL A 372 7.51 18.38 24.82
N GLY A 373 7.47 17.98 23.56
CA GLY A 373 8.63 17.74 22.69
C GLY A 373 9.20 16.32 22.77
N GLN A 374 8.76 15.48 23.71
CA GLN A 374 9.19 14.07 23.81
C GLN A 374 8.27 13.14 23.01
N VAL A 375 8.78 11.95 22.68
CA VAL A 375 8.04 10.93 21.92
C VAL A 375 7.47 9.89 22.88
N LEU A 376 6.17 9.59 22.70
CA LEU A 376 5.51 8.42 23.28
C LEU A 376 5.47 7.30 22.24
N THR A 377 5.64 6.05 22.70
CA THR A 377 5.60 4.86 21.85
C THR A 377 4.56 3.89 22.37
N ALA A 378 3.66 3.43 21.50
CA ALA A 378 2.68 2.41 21.80
C ALA A 378 3.34 1.03 21.79
N VAL A 379 3.05 0.22 22.80
CA VAL A 379 3.50 -1.17 22.93
C VAL A 379 2.27 -2.07 22.86
N PRO A 380 1.97 -2.66 21.68
CA PRO A 380 0.70 -3.35 21.43
C PRO A 380 0.58 -4.74 22.07
N GLY A 381 1.69 -5.32 22.54
CA GLY A 381 1.75 -6.70 23.02
C GLY A 381 1.58 -7.74 21.90
N SER A 382 1.39 -9.01 22.27
CA SER A 382 1.24 -10.12 21.32
C SER A 382 -0.22 -10.34 20.93
N TRP A 383 -0.49 -10.36 19.63
CA TRP A 383 -1.82 -10.60 19.07
C TRP A 383 -1.90 -12.00 18.48
N ALA A 384 -3.00 -12.70 18.72
CA ALA A 384 -3.21 -14.07 18.25
C ALA A 384 -4.60 -14.25 17.61
N PRO A 385 -4.71 -15.10 16.59
CA PRO A 385 -3.60 -15.83 15.93
C PRO A 385 -2.79 -14.93 14.98
N ALA A 386 -1.45 -15.04 15.01
CA ALA A 386 -0.55 -14.26 14.16
C ALA A 386 -0.57 -14.75 12.68
N PRO A 387 -0.14 -13.93 11.70
CA PRO A 387 0.15 -12.49 11.80
C PRO A 387 -1.14 -11.64 11.88
N VAL A 388 -1.07 -10.47 12.51
CA VAL A 388 -2.16 -9.50 12.64
C VAL A 388 -1.69 -8.12 12.18
N THR A 389 -2.48 -7.45 11.34
CA THR A 389 -2.21 -6.07 10.92
C THR A 389 -2.71 -5.10 11.98
N LEU A 390 -1.84 -4.21 12.47
CA LEU A 390 -2.16 -3.24 13.53
C LEU A 390 -2.28 -1.82 12.97
N LYS A 391 -3.30 -1.10 13.42
CA LYS A 391 -3.47 0.35 13.23
C LYS A 391 -3.50 1.04 14.59
N TYR A 392 -3.03 2.28 14.63
CA TYR A 392 -2.98 3.07 15.86
C TYR A 392 -3.84 4.31 15.73
N GLN A 393 -4.37 4.79 16.85
CA GLN A 393 -4.99 6.10 16.93
C GLN A 393 -4.77 6.70 18.32
N TRP A 394 -4.14 7.87 18.37
CA TRP A 394 -3.89 8.58 19.64
C TRP A 394 -5.04 9.51 20.02
N TYR A 395 -5.25 9.65 21.32
CA TYR A 395 -6.30 10.47 21.93
C TYR A 395 -5.71 11.37 23.01
N ARG A 396 -6.18 12.62 23.06
CA ARG A 396 -5.86 13.63 24.07
C ARG A 396 -7.06 13.83 24.96
N SER A 397 -6.93 13.48 26.24
CA SER A 397 -8.04 13.59 27.22
C SER A 397 -9.34 12.91 26.75
N GLY A 398 -9.23 11.79 26.03
CA GLY A 398 -10.37 11.07 25.47
C GLY A 398 -10.87 11.59 24.11
N THR A 399 -10.33 12.69 23.58
CA THR A 399 -10.65 13.20 22.24
C THR A 399 -9.62 12.73 21.21
N LYS A 400 -10.09 12.23 20.07
CA LYS A 400 -9.24 11.77 18.96
C LYS A 400 -8.31 12.90 18.47
N ILE A 401 -7.03 12.59 18.31
CA ILE A 401 -6.06 13.52 17.69
C ILE A 401 -6.02 13.20 16.18
N THR A 402 -6.56 14.09 15.35
CA THR A 402 -6.58 13.91 13.89
C THR A 402 -5.18 13.71 13.33
N GLY A 403 -5.00 12.68 12.50
CA GLY A 403 -3.72 12.34 11.85
C GLY A 403 -2.75 11.52 12.70
N ALA A 404 -2.94 11.42 14.03
CA ALA A 404 -2.06 10.67 14.91
C ALA A 404 -2.32 9.16 14.84
N THR A 405 -1.84 8.52 13.77
CA THR A 405 -2.16 7.12 13.40
C THR A 405 -0.95 6.17 13.42
N THR A 406 0.21 6.68 13.82
CA THR A 406 1.47 5.94 13.91
C THR A 406 1.66 5.28 15.28
N GLY A 407 2.52 4.27 15.36
CA GLY A 407 2.88 3.61 16.63
C GLY A 407 3.62 4.52 17.62
N THR A 408 4.01 5.71 17.18
CA THR A 408 4.65 6.74 18.01
C THR A 408 3.88 8.06 17.90
N TYR A 409 3.99 8.91 18.93
CA TYR A 409 3.41 10.26 18.96
C TYR A 409 4.34 11.25 19.65
N THR A 410 4.74 12.31 18.94
CA THR A 410 5.53 13.41 19.51
C THR A 410 4.60 14.40 20.22
N LEU A 411 4.82 14.60 21.52
CA LEU A 411 4.02 15.48 22.34
C LEU A 411 4.20 16.95 21.94
N THR A 412 3.09 17.65 21.77
CA THR A 412 3.01 19.05 21.35
C THR A 412 2.60 19.94 22.53
N THR A 413 2.65 21.26 22.35
CA THR A 413 2.16 22.21 23.36
C THR A 413 0.68 22.06 23.66
N ALA A 414 -0.13 21.57 22.71
CA ALA A 414 -1.56 21.29 22.92
C ALA A 414 -1.82 20.12 23.89
N ASP A 415 -0.83 19.24 24.09
CA ASP A 415 -0.91 18.12 25.01
C ASP A 415 -0.63 18.52 26.46
N GLN A 416 -0.07 19.70 26.68
CA GLN A 416 0.33 20.16 28.00
C GLN A 416 -0.85 20.12 29.00
N GLY A 417 -0.61 19.55 30.19
CA GLY A 417 -1.62 19.42 31.23
C GLY A 417 -2.69 18.36 30.93
N LYS A 418 -2.57 17.63 29.82
CA LYS A 418 -3.48 16.55 29.43
C LYS A 418 -2.81 15.18 29.57
N THR A 419 -3.61 14.14 29.61
CA THR A 419 -3.16 12.74 29.48
C THR A 419 -3.42 12.24 28.07
N LEU A 420 -2.59 11.32 27.60
CA LEU A 420 -2.75 10.65 26.32
C LEU A 420 -3.21 9.20 26.53
N THR A 421 -3.94 8.67 25.56
CA THR A 421 -4.20 7.23 25.39
C THR A 421 -3.99 6.87 23.93
N VAL A 422 -3.73 5.59 23.65
CA VAL A 422 -3.66 5.05 22.29
C VAL A 422 -4.64 3.88 22.16
N HIS A 423 -5.38 3.87 21.06
CA HIS A 423 -6.15 2.72 20.60
C HIS A 423 -5.29 1.93 19.61
N VAL A 424 -5.19 0.62 19.83
CA VAL A 424 -4.54 -0.34 18.93
C VAL A 424 -5.62 -1.23 18.35
N ILE A 425 -5.83 -1.12 17.05
CA ILE A 425 -6.85 -1.83 16.30
C ILE A 425 -6.17 -2.92 15.49
N GLY A 426 -6.45 -4.17 15.81
CA GLY A 426 -5.96 -5.33 15.06
C GLY A 426 -7.00 -5.86 14.08
N SER A 427 -6.53 -6.18 12.89
CA SER A 427 -7.32 -6.79 11.82
C SER A 427 -6.57 -7.97 11.20
N LYS A 428 -7.28 -9.06 10.96
CA LYS A 428 -6.79 -10.24 10.23
C LYS A 428 -7.92 -10.75 9.34
N PRO A 429 -7.65 -11.07 8.06
CA PRO A 429 -8.66 -11.67 7.19
C PRO A 429 -9.33 -12.88 7.85
N GLY A 430 -10.67 -12.86 7.90
CA GLY A 430 -11.46 -13.91 8.53
C GLY A 430 -11.74 -13.78 10.03
N TYR A 431 -11.20 -12.76 10.68
CA TYR A 431 -11.39 -12.51 12.10
C TYR A 431 -12.10 -11.17 12.31
N ALA A 432 -12.97 -11.10 13.32
CA ALA A 432 -13.52 -9.82 13.76
C ALA A 432 -12.38 -8.88 14.19
N THR A 433 -12.49 -7.60 13.83
CA THR A 433 -11.54 -6.58 14.27
C THR A 433 -11.66 -6.37 15.78
N VAL A 434 -10.52 -6.13 16.43
CA VAL A 434 -10.47 -5.88 17.88
C VAL A 434 -9.76 -4.57 18.13
N ASP A 435 -10.37 -3.72 18.96
CA ASP A 435 -9.82 -2.46 19.42
C ASP A 435 -9.48 -2.54 20.92
N LYS A 436 -8.25 -2.19 21.28
CA LYS A 436 -7.78 -2.11 22.66
C LYS A 436 -7.22 -0.72 22.95
N ALA A 437 -7.75 -0.09 23.99
CA ALA A 437 -7.26 1.19 24.50
C ALA A 437 -6.22 0.99 25.59
N SER A 438 -5.16 1.80 25.58
CA SER A 438 -4.17 1.83 26.65
C SER A 438 -4.71 2.50 27.92
N ALA A 439 -4.02 2.29 29.05
CA ALA A 439 -4.15 3.18 30.19
C ALA A 439 -3.71 4.62 29.83
N LYS A 440 -4.19 5.60 30.61
CA LYS A 440 -3.78 7.02 30.47
C LYS A 440 -2.31 7.18 30.85
N THR A 441 -1.58 7.98 30.09
CA THR A 441 -0.25 8.44 30.50
C THR A 441 -0.32 9.30 31.76
N ALA A 442 0.83 9.55 32.39
CA ALA A 442 0.97 10.71 33.28
C ALA A 442 0.58 12.02 32.56
N VAL A 443 0.20 13.02 33.34
CA VAL A 443 -0.10 14.37 32.82
C VAL A 443 1.14 14.94 32.14
N VAL A 444 1.00 15.41 30.90
CA VAL A 444 2.11 15.93 30.10
C VAL A 444 2.61 17.23 30.71
N GLY A 445 3.86 17.22 31.15
CA GLY A 445 4.55 18.42 31.64
C GLY A 445 4.93 19.37 30.50
N GLY A 446 4.89 20.67 30.75
CA GLY A 446 5.38 21.69 29.83
C GLY A 446 6.90 21.80 29.80
N LEU A 447 7.41 22.57 28.84
CA LEU A 447 8.82 22.93 28.72
C LEU A 447 8.99 24.44 28.88
N LEU A 448 9.99 24.85 29.67
CA LEU A 448 10.35 26.26 29.80
C LEU A 448 11.26 26.70 28.64
N THR A 449 11.03 27.90 28.13
CA THR A 449 11.90 28.58 27.18
C THR A 449 12.71 29.66 27.90
N ALA A 450 14.01 29.73 27.64
CA ALA A 450 14.91 30.66 28.30
C ALA A 450 16.13 31.00 27.43
N PRO A 451 16.53 32.28 27.35
CA PRO A 451 17.79 32.68 26.73
C PRO A 451 18.98 32.40 27.65
N THR A 452 20.19 32.58 27.12
CA THR A 452 21.41 32.60 27.92
C THR A 452 21.47 33.89 28.75
N PRO A 453 21.68 33.83 30.09
CA PRO A 453 21.75 35.03 30.93
C PRO A 453 23.05 35.81 30.68
N THR A 454 23.01 37.12 30.94
CA THR A 454 24.18 38.01 30.82
C THR A 454 24.60 38.59 32.17
N ILE A 455 25.86 38.97 32.29
CA ILE A 455 26.42 39.63 33.49
C ILE A 455 26.85 41.05 33.09
N SER A 456 26.45 42.04 33.88
CA SER A 456 26.87 43.44 33.74
C SER A 456 27.51 43.98 35.02
N GLY A 457 28.28 45.08 34.90
CA GLY A 457 29.01 45.72 35.99
C GLY A 457 30.52 45.74 35.76
N THR A 458 31.24 46.49 36.60
CA THR A 458 32.71 46.55 36.54
C THR A 458 33.33 45.33 37.21
N VAL A 459 34.13 44.56 36.47
CA VAL A 459 34.72 43.30 36.95
C VAL A 459 35.98 43.56 37.79
N ARG A 460 35.79 44.15 38.96
CA ARG A 460 36.85 44.57 39.89
C ARG A 460 36.46 44.33 41.34
N VAL A 461 37.42 43.96 42.20
CA VAL A 461 37.21 43.76 43.65
C VAL A 461 36.47 44.96 44.27
N GLY A 462 35.45 44.67 45.07
CA GLY A 462 34.56 45.63 45.73
C GLY A 462 33.40 46.13 44.87
N GLN A 463 33.37 45.82 43.57
CA GLN A 463 32.29 46.22 42.67
C GLN A 463 31.20 45.15 42.59
N LYS A 464 29.99 45.60 42.26
CA LYS A 464 28.80 44.75 42.15
C LYS A 464 28.62 44.31 40.69
N LEU A 465 28.43 43.00 40.50
CA LEU A 465 27.95 42.42 39.26
C LEU A 465 26.45 42.12 39.34
N THR A 466 25.75 42.27 38.22
CA THR A 466 24.31 42.03 38.10
C THR A 466 24.05 41.00 37.00
N ALA A 467 23.26 39.97 37.32
CA ALA A 467 22.79 38.97 36.37
C ALA A 467 21.47 39.41 35.75
N THR A 468 21.40 39.40 34.42
CA THR A 468 20.16 39.62 33.66
C THR A 468 19.71 38.29 33.07
N PRO A 469 18.60 37.70 33.56
CA PRO A 469 18.15 36.35 33.16
C PRO A 469 17.52 36.27 31.77
N GLY A 470 17.16 37.43 31.18
CA GLY A 470 16.34 37.50 29.96
C GLY A 470 14.88 37.09 30.20
N THR A 471 14.13 36.87 29.10
CA THR A 471 12.70 36.53 29.16
C THR A 471 12.50 35.01 29.26
N TRP A 472 11.87 34.56 30.34
CA TRP A 472 11.52 33.15 30.55
C TRP A 472 10.04 32.92 30.22
N GLY A 473 9.77 31.86 29.45
CA GLY A 473 8.43 31.51 29.01
C GLY A 473 8.07 30.07 29.34
N PRO A 474 6.76 29.77 29.46
CA PRO A 474 5.65 30.72 29.61
C PRO A 474 5.60 31.31 31.03
N ALA A 475 5.37 32.62 31.16
CA ALA A 475 5.30 33.33 32.44
C ALA A 475 4.06 32.94 33.29
N PRO A 476 4.07 33.17 34.62
CA PRO A 476 5.23 33.52 35.45
C PRO A 476 6.16 32.30 35.65
N VAL A 477 7.47 32.55 35.77
CA VAL A 477 8.50 31.54 36.07
C VAL A 477 9.29 32.00 37.29
N THR A 478 9.47 31.10 38.27
CA THR A 478 10.28 31.39 39.46
C THR A 478 11.75 31.15 39.14
N LEU A 479 12.59 32.18 39.32
CA LEU A 479 14.02 32.15 39.03
C LEU A 479 14.86 32.07 40.30
N ALA A 480 15.85 31.18 40.31
CA ALA A 480 16.90 31.11 41.29
C ALA A 480 18.26 31.37 40.63
N TYR A 481 19.17 32.00 41.37
CA TYR A 481 20.51 32.32 40.88
C TYR A 481 21.55 31.51 41.66
N GLN A 482 22.67 31.22 41.01
CA GLN A 482 23.83 30.68 41.68
C GLN A 482 25.11 31.16 40.99
N TRP A 483 25.96 31.88 41.72
CA TRP A 483 27.25 32.35 41.20
C TRP A 483 28.35 31.31 41.36
N TYR A 484 29.29 31.31 40.42
CA TYR A 484 30.44 30.44 40.36
C TYR A 484 31.71 31.25 40.12
N ARG A 485 32.80 30.87 40.79
CA ARG A 485 34.14 31.43 40.66
C ARG A 485 35.03 30.40 39.98
N ALA A 486 35.58 30.73 38.82
CA ALA A 486 36.42 29.83 38.03
C ALA A 486 35.79 28.42 37.88
N GLY A 487 34.48 28.36 37.66
CA GLY A 487 33.71 27.12 37.53
C GLY A 487 33.32 26.44 38.85
N THR A 488 33.76 26.93 40.01
CA THR A 488 33.39 26.37 41.33
C THR A 488 32.26 27.17 41.97
N ARG A 489 31.25 26.49 42.52
CA ARG A 489 30.10 27.13 43.17
C ARG A 489 30.54 28.01 44.34
N ILE A 490 30.04 29.24 44.41
CA ILE A 490 30.24 30.13 45.56
C ILE A 490 29.08 29.91 46.54
N THR A 491 29.35 29.28 47.67
CA THR A 491 28.33 29.00 48.70
C THR A 491 27.62 30.28 49.14
N GLY A 492 26.28 30.25 49.16
CA GLY A 492 25.43 31.37 49.59
C GLY A 492 25.23 32.49 48.56
N ALA A 493 25.95 32.48 47.43
CA ALA A 493 25.80 33.50 46.38
C ALA A 493 24.59 33.19 45.48
N THR A 494 23.38 33.44 45.99
CA THR A 494 22.10 33.09 45.33
C THR A 494 21.25 34.28 44.90
N ALA A 495 21.72 35.50 45.13
CA ALA A 495 21.05 36.72 44.67
C ALA A 495 21.30 36.97 43.17
N SER A 496 20.43 37.75 42.54
CA SER A 496 20.62 38.25 41.16
C SER A 496 21.84 39.16 40.99
N THR A 497 22.51 39.49 42.10
CA THR A 497 23.70 40.34 42.12
C THR A 497 24.76 39.76 43.02
N TYR A 498 26.03 39.97 42.70
CA TYR A 498 27.17 39.50 43.49
C TYR A 498 28.24 40.59 43.61
N THR A 499 28.63 40.94 44.84
CA THR A 499 29.72 41.88 45.10
C THR A 499 31.04 41.13 45.09
N LEU A 500 31.96 41.55 44.21
CA LEU A 500 33.26 40.92 44.05
C LEU A 500 34.13 41.13 45.30
N THR A 501 34.71 40.04 45.79
CA THR A 501 35.56 39.99 46.97
C THR A 501 37.03 39.81 46.57
N THR A 502 37.93 39.90 47.54
CA THR A 502 39.36 39.61 47.32
C THR A 502 39.61 38.18 46.86
N ALA A 503 38.76 37.22 47.23
CA ALA A 503 38.86 35.82 46.79
C ALA A 503 38.55 35.65 45.29
N ASP A 504 37.91 36.63 44.67
CA ASP A 504 37.60 36.62 43.24
C ASP A 504 38.75 37.13 42.37
N LEU A 505 39.76 37.78 42.96
CA LEU A 505 40.90 38.40 42.26
C LEU A 505 41.55 37.43 41.26
N GLY A 506 41.70 37.89 40.02
CA GLY A 506 42.28 37.12 38.92
C GLY A 506 41.42 35.97 38.41
N LYS A 507 40.24 35.72 38.99
CA LYS A 507 39.30 34.67 38.55
C LYS A 507 38.20 35.26 37.69
N THR A 508 37.55 34.40 36.91
CA THR A 508 36.34 34.73 36.15
C THR A 508 35.10 34.29 36.92
N LEU A 509 33.99 34.98 36.70
CA LEU A 509 32.70 34.65 37.30
C LEU A 509 31.74 34.15 36.21
N THR A 510 30.86 33.23 36.60
CA THR A 510 29.65 32.87 35.85
C THR A 510 28.45 32.84 36.80
N VAL A 511 27.25 32.94 36.24
CA VAL A 511 26.01 32.77 36.98
C VAL A 511 25.13 31.73 36.28
N HIS A 512 24.55 30.83 37.05
CA HIS A 512 23.48 29.94 36.61
C HIS A 512 22.15 30.54 37.01
N VAL A 513 21.21 30.58 36.08
CA VAL A 513 19.83 30.98 36.30
C VAL A 513 18.94 29.76 36.09
N ILE A 514 18.30 29.32 37.17
CA ILE A 514 17.45 28.13 37.21
C ILE A 514 16.01 28.59 37.26
N GLY A 515 15.22 28.24 36.23
CA GLY A 515 13.80 28.52 36.18
C GLY A 515 12.96 27.30 36.55
N SER A 516 11.93 27.52 37.35
CA SER A 516 10.98 26.51 37.80
C SER A 516 9.54 27.01 37.67
N LYS A 517 8.64 26.11 37.30
CA LYS A 517 7.19 26.35 37.20
C LYS A 517 6.45 25.04 37.41
N THR A 518 5.41 25.04 38.25
CA THR A 518 4.60 23.84 38.51
C THR A 518 4.04 23.26 37.21
N GLY A 519 4.22 21.96 37.00
CA GLY A 519 3.80 21.28 35.77
C GLY A 519 4.75 21.47 34.58
N TYR A 520 5.93 22.07 34.77
CA TYR A 520 6.97 22.21 33.75
C TYR A 520 8.27 21.56 34.20
N THR A 521 9.09 21.14 33.25
CA THR A 521 10.47 20.72 33.52
C THR A 521 11.33 21.93 33.87
N THR A 522 12.09 21.86 34.96
CA THR A 522 13.09 22.87 35.35
C THR A 522 14.18 23.02 34.31
N VAL A 523 14.63 24.25 34.07
CA VAL A 523 15.69 24.57 33.11
C VAL A 523 16.78 25.39 33.80
N ASP A 524 18.05 25.04 33.56
CA ASP A 524 19.23 25.76 34.04
C ASP A 524 19.99 26.36 32.84
N LYS A 525 20.33 27.66 32.94
CA LYS A 525 21.11 28.39 31.94
C LYS A 525 22.31 29.06 32.59
N ALA A 526 23.50 28.77 32.09
CA ALA A 526 24.74 29.40 32.51
C ALA A 526 25.07 30.63 31.65
N SER A 527 25.59 31.69 32.26
CA SER A 527 26.12 32.85 31.53
C SER A 527 27.47 32.56 30.87
N ALA A 528 27.89 33.44 29.96
CA ALA A 528 29.29 33.53 29.57
C ALA A 528 30.18 33.90 30.78
N LYS A 529 31.47 33.55 30.71
CA LYS A 529 32.48 33.94 31.71
C LYS A 529 32.75 35.44 31.64
N THR A 530 32.87 36.11 32.78
CA THR A 530 33.40 37.48 32.84
C THR A 530 34.89 37.51 32.46
N ALA A 531 35.44 38.71 32.23
CA ALA A 531 36.89 38.92 32.32
C ALA A 531 37.43 38.54 33.71
N ALA A 532 38.75 38.39 33.84
CA ALA A 532 39.38 38.16 35.13
C ALA A 532 39.22 39.40 36.03
N VAL A 533 38.84 39.19 37.30
CA VAL A 533 38.60 40.27 38.26
C VAL A 533 39.88 41.02 38.57
N ALA A 534 39.87 42.32 38.35
CA ALA A 534 40.98 43.20 38.72
C ALA A 534 40.91 43.62 40.20
N GLY A 535 42.05 43.81 40.85
CA GLY A 535 42.17 44.48 42.15
C GLY A 535 42.34 46.00 42.01
N LEU A 536 42.26 46.73 43.12
CA LEU A 536 42.62 48.15 43.20
C LEU A 536 43.90 48.34 44.02
N LEU A 537 44.81 49.17 43.53
CA LEU A 537 45.94 49.64 44.32
C LEU A 537 45.50 50.74 45.30
N THR A 538 45.84 50.58 46.58
CA THR A 538 45.79 51.65 47.58
C THR A 538 47.10 52.44 47.49
N THR A 539 47.03 53.76 47.35
CA THR A 539 48.20 54.60 47.06
C THR A 539 48.15 55.91 47.83
N ALA A 540 49.30 56.44 48.21
CA ALA A 540 49.45 57.78 48.77
C ALA A 540 49.90 58.79 47.70
N THR A 541 49.66 60.08 47.94
CA THR A 541 50.24 61.15 47.11
C THR A 541 51.75 61.24 47.39
N PRO A 542 52.61 61.21 46.36
CA PRO A 542 54.06 61.24 46.55
C PRO A 542 54.53 62.64 46.96
N THR A 543 55.65 62.71 47.69
CA THR A 543 56.34 63.96 48.04
C THR A 543 57.75 63.99 47.44
N VAL A 544 58.34 65.18 47.35
CA VAL A 544 59.70 65.40 46.85
C VAL A 544 60.55 65.99 47.96
N SER A 545 61.73 65.42 48.20
CA SER A 545 62.70 65.88 49.20
C SER A 545 64.07 66.13 48.57
N GLY A 546 64.82 67.11 49.08
CA GLY A 546 66.18 67.43 48.62
C GLY A 546 66.43 68.93 48.58
N THR A 547 67.66 69.34 48.32
CA THR A 547 68.03 70.75 48.22
C THR A 547 67.61 71.32 46.86
N LEU A 548 66.87 72.42 46.86
CA LEU A 548 66.36 73.08 45.64
C LEU A 548 67.42 74.00 45.02
N LYS A 549 68.56 73.43 44.62
CA LYS A 549 69.68 74.15 44.00
C LYS A 549 70.25 73.35 42.85
N VAL A 550 70.58 74.00 41.73
CA VAL A 550 71.24 73.34 40.58
C VAL A 550 72.45 72.52 41.04
N GLY A 551 72.57 71.29 40.53
CA GLY A 551 73.58 70.31 40.91
C GLY A 551 73.18 69.38 42.07
N SER A 552 72.16 69.75 42.86
CA SER A 552 71.62 68.90 43.94
C SER A 552 70.71 67.81 43.39
N THR A 553 70.47 66.77 44.19
CA THR A 553 69.58 65.65 43.81
C THR A 553 68.26 65.73 44.59
N LEU A 554 67.15 65.71 43.86
CA LEU A 554 65.82 65.51 44.42
C LEU A 554 65.50 64.02 44.49
N THR A 555 64.82 63.61 45.55
CA THR A 555 64.38 62.23 45.79
C THR A 555 62.86 62.19 45.86
N ALA A 556 62.25 61.31 45.08
CA ALA A 556 60.83 61.01 45.16
C ALA A 556 60.55 60.11 46.37
N LYS A 557 59.58 60.50 47.19
CA LYS A 557 59.04 59.70 48.28
C LYS A 557 57.64 59.22 47.87
N PRO A 558 57.49 57.99 47.34
CA PRO A 558 56.24 57.52 46.73
C PRO A 558 55.09 57.30 47.72
N GLY A 559 55.38 57.27 49.03
CA GLY A 559 54.42 56.89 50.07
C GLY A 559 54.09 55.40 50.06
N THR A 560 53.02 55.02 50.76
CA THR A 560 52.59 53.61 50.83
C THR A 560 51.81 53.21 49.58
N TRP A 561 52.23 52.10 48.95
CA TRP A 561 51.52 51.45 47.85
C TRP A 561 51.16 50.03 48.27
N GLY A 562 49.89 49.67 48.10
CA GLY A 562 49.38 48.39 48.52
C GLY A 562 48.34 47.84 47.56
N PRO A 563 48.07 46.52 47.61
CA PRO A 563 48.80 45.52 48.39
C PRO A 563 50.19 45.23 47.80
N ALA A 564 51.22 45.09 48.64
CA ALA A 564 52.60 44.82 48.21
C ALA A 564 52.78 43.41 47.60
N PRO A 565 53.84 43.16 46.80
CA PRO A 565 54.72 44.16 46.19
C PRO A 565 54.00 44.91 45.05
N VAL A 566 54.32 46.19 44.87
CA VAL A 566 53.85 47.05 43.77
C VAL A 566 55.07 47.60 43.04
N THR A 567 55.11 47.46 41.72
CA THR A 567 56.18 48.01 40.89
C THR A 567 55.92 49.49 40.66
N LEU A 568 56.88 50.36 41.00
CA LEU A 568 56.74 51.81 40.85
C LEU A 568 57.62 52.33 39.72
N ALA A 569 57.05 53.13 38.85
CA ALA A 569 57.74 53.90 37.82
C ALA A 569 57.63 55.40 38.12
N TYR A 570 58.69 56.14 37.84
CA TYR A 570 58.79 57.58 38.10
C TYR A 570 58.87 58.34 36.77
N GLN A 571 58.35 59.56 36.76
CA GLN A 571 58.58 60.52 35.70
C GLN A 571 58.66 61.90 36.33
N TRP A 572 59.78 62.58 36.15
CA TRP A 572 59.97 63.95 36.62
C TRP A 572 59.48 64.96 35.59
N TYR A 573 58.97 66.08 36.08
CA TYR A 573 58.38 67.16 35.28
C TYR A 573 58.99 68.50 35.69
N ARG A 574 59.31 69.33 34.70
CA ARG A 574 59.73 70.73 34.84
C ARG A 574 58.61 71.62 34.34
N ALA A 575 58.11 72.53 35.18
CA ALA A 575 57.01 73.44 34.82
C ALA A 575 55.79 72.72 34.18
N GLY A 576 55.51 71.48 34.61
CA GLY A 576 54.42 70.66 34.09
C GLY A 576 54.75 69.83 32.83
N VAL A 577 55.93 70.01 32.22
CA VAL A 577 56.39 69.24 31.05
C VAL A 577 57.30 68.10 31.49
N ALA A 578 57.12 66.91 30.91
CA ALA A 578 57.93 65.74 31.24
C ALA A 578 59.40 65.96 30.84
N ILE A 579 60.32 65.70 31.78
CA ILE A 579 61.74 65.75 31.52
C ILE A 579 62.16 64.42 30.89
N SER A 580 62.60 64.47 29.63
CA SER A 580 62.98 63.26 28.89
C SER A 580 64.06 62.47 29.63
N GLY A 581 63.89 61.15 29.75
CA GLY A 581 64.81 60.24 30.43
C GLY A 581 64.82 60.31 31.97
N ALA A 582 64.12 61.27 32.58
CA ALA A 582 64.08 61.41 34.04
C ALA A 582 63.06 60.45 34.67
N THR A 583 63.43 59.17 34.75
CA THR A 583 62.55 58.08 35.23
C THR A 583 63.05 57.37 36.48
N SER A 584 64.18 57.81 37.03
CA SER A 584 64.75 57.28 38.29
C SER A 584 63.98 57.81 39.52
N PRO A 585 63.98 57.09 40.66
CA PRO A 585 63.47 57.61 41.94
C PRO A 585 64.14 58.91 42.39
N THR A 586 65.29 59.26 41.80
CA THR A 586 66.04 60.49 42.05
C THR A 586 66.25 61.28 40.76
N TYR A 587 66.31 62.61 40.86
CA TYR A 587 66.61 63.51 39.74
C TYR A 587 67.64 64.56 40.13
N LYS A 588 68.77 64.60 39.41
CA LYS A 588 69.81 65.62 39.59
C LYS A 588 69.40 66.89 38.84
N LEU A 589 69.30 67.99 39.58
CA LEU A 589 68.91 69.28 39.05
C LEU A 589 70.00 69.80 38.10
N VAL A 590 69.61 70.18 36.89
CA VAL A 590 70.47 70.75 35.85
C VAL A 590 70.22 72.25 35.70
N ALA A 591 71.08 72.95 34.96
CA ALA A 591 70.96 74.39 34.75
C ALA A 591 69.58 74.82 34.20
N ALA A 592 68.98 73.99 33.35
CA ALA A 592 67.64 74.22 32.79
C ALA A 592 66.49 74.17 33.83
N ASP A 593 66.73 73.68 35.05
CA ASP A 593 65.73 73.65 36.12
C ASP A 593 65.66 74.96 36.90
N LYS A 594 66.68 75.82 36.81
CA LYS A 594 66.76 77.07 37.59
C LYS A 594 65.54 77.96 37.34
N GLY A 595 64.95 78.48 38.41
CA GLY A 595 63.76 79.33 38.35
C GLY A 595 62.44 78.58 38.07
N THR A 596 62.46 77.25 37.88
CA THR A 596 61.26 76.45 37.65
C THR A 596 60.94 75.56 38.85
N GLY A 597 59.69 75.13 38.98
CA GLY A 597 59.30 74.11 39.96
C GLY A 597 59.31 72.71 39.36
N ILE A 598 59.66 71.72 40.18
CA ILE A 598 59.75 70.31 39.80
C ILE A 598 58.58 69.52 40.42
N LYS A 599 58.05 68.53 39.68
CA LYS A 599 57.07 67.53 40.17
C LYS A 599 57.54 66.13 39.79
N VAL A 600 57.07 65.12 40.51
CA VAL A 600 57.23 63.71 40.12
C VAL A 600 55.87 63.01 40.04
N LYS A 601 55.64 62.27 38.96
CA LYS A 601 54.52 61.33 38.82
C LYS A 601 55.03 59.93 39.15
N VAL A 602 54.39 59.27 40.11
CA VAL A 602 54.64 57.88 40.48
C VAL A 602 53.49 57.04 39.94
N THR A 603 53.81 56.05 39.11
CA THR A 603 52.85 55.10 38.54
C THR A 603 53.12 53.72 39.13
N GLY A 604 52.13 53.14 39.80
CA GLY A 604 52.20 51.80 40.36
C GLY A 604 51.47 50.79 39.49
N THR A 605 52.13 49.67 39.23
CA THR A 605 51.60 48.52 38.50
C THR A 605 51.71 47.26 39.34
N LYS A 606 50.70 46.39 39.25
CA LYS A 606 50.70 45.06 39.86
C LYS A 606 49.83 44.13 39.00
N THR A 607 50.34 42.94 38.68
CA THR A 607 49.60 41.94 37.89
C THR A 607 48.24 41.64 38.54
N GLY A 608 47.18 41.71 37.75
CA GLY A 608 45.81 41.52 38.23
C GLY A 608 45.21 42.73 38.95
N TYR A 609 45.87 43.88 38.99
CA TYR A 609 45.35 45.13 39.55
C TYR A 609 45.26 46.23 38.48
N THR A 610 44.33 47.16 38.66
CA THR A 610 44.29 48.37 37.83
C THR A 610 45.50 49.25 38.12
N THR A 611 46.26 49.63 37.10
CA THR A 611 47.38 50.58 37.18
C THR A 611 46.90 51.94 37.68
N VAL A 612 47.62 52.54 38.63
CA VAL A 612 47.28 53.85 39.22
C VAL A 612 48.49 54.76 39.17
N ALA A 613 48.27 56.05 38.90
CA ALA A 613 49.30 57.08 39.02
C ALA A 613 48.90 58.19 40.00
N ARG A 614 49.91 58.77 40.66
CA ARG A 614 49.79 59.92 41.55
C ARG A 614 50.93 60.89 41.28
N THR A 615 50.66 62.18 41.34
CA THR A 615 51.65 63.25 41.09
C THR A 615 51.87 64.05 42.35
N SER A 616 53.12 64.41 42.64
CA SER A 616 53.47 65.24 43.80
C SER A 616 52.97 66.67 43.64
N ALA A 617 52.90 67.39 44.77
CA ALA A 617 52.86 68.84 44.72
C ALA A 617 54.11 69.41 44.01
N GLN A 618 54.01 70.64 43.52
CA GLN A 618 55.15 71.36 42.93
C GLN A 618 56.15 71.75 44.03
N THR A 619 57.44 71.60 43.78
CA THR A 619 58.45 72.22 44.65
C THR A 619 58.43 73.74 44.50
N ALA A 620 59.03 74.45 45.46
CA ALA A 620 59.46 75.82 45.21
C ALA A 620 60.48 75.88 44.06
N THR A 621 60.76 77.09 43.57
CA THR A 621 61.66 77.30 42.44
C THR A 621 63.09 76.87 42.77
N ILE A 622 63.77 76.29 41.79
CA ILE A 622 65.17 75.87 41.95
C ILE A 622 66.11 77.08 41.89
N GLY A 623 66.98 77.21 42.90
CA GLY A 623 68.01 78.25 43.03
C GLY A 623 69.27 78.01 42.22
#